data_AF-A0A914YJJ1-F1
#
_entry.id   AF-A0A914YJJ1-F1
#
_cell.length_a   1.000
_cell.length_b   1.000
_cell.length_c   1.000
_cell.angle_alpha   90.00
_cell.angle_beta   90.00
_cell.angle_gamma   90.00
#
_symmetry.space_group_name_H-M   'P 1'
#
loop_
_entity.id
_entity.type
_entity.pdbx_description
1 polymer ?
#
loop_
_entity_poly.entity_id
_entity_poly.type
_entity_poly.pdbx_seq_one_letter_code
_entity_poly.pdbx_strand_id
1 'polypeptide(L)'
;MPAHTRTVCMEFFGQAKQAVPSIVEVIDYLNGEGKRIGAILAGLEHLDERYLRAVGYATKSKRDGLPKMVLIGDIVGDDPDAVATAASEVVRLANGRSGEGFVAVSAEARKKFWADRSRTAAIARHTNAFKINEDVVIPLRRMGEYTEEIERINIELSTDNKLRLTRELEDFLQGDLPVGKIEDHNDAEHTREEILDERRQSGQAAEDSQADLAEIGVPLDSAAIEARSHDPHLLEKRDPRKPGTYFPGRRLRSRADRTASHSRSCAEKPCVCGAAHARR
;
A
#
# COMPACT_ATOMS: atom_id res chain seq x y z
N MET A 1 13.75 7.35 -26.69
CA MET A 1 14.05 7.47 -25.26
C MET A 1 15.45 8.03 -25.12
N PRO A 2 15.74 8.86 -24.11
CA PRO A 2 17.08 9.39 -23.88
C PRO A 2 18.12 8.27 -23.74
N ALA A 3 19.35 8.53 -24.18
CA ALA A 3 20.37 7.49 -24.35
C ALA A 3 20.95 6.98 -23.01
N HIS A 4 20.93 7.82 -21.98
CA HIS A 4 21.58 7.51 -20.70
C HIS A 4 20.56 7.34 -19.58
N THR A 5 20.81 6.38 -18.70
CA THR A 5 19.97 6.07 -17.55
C THR A 5 20.82 5.72 -16.34
N ARG A 6 20.44 6.25 -15.18
CA ARG A 6 20.94 5.85 -13.86
C ARG A 6 19.75 5.51 -12.97
N THR A 7 19.78 4.34 -12.35
CA THR A 7 18.79 4.00 -11.32
C THR A 7 19.37 4.35 -9.97
N VAL A 8 18.63 5.12 -9.18
CA VAL A 8 18.94 5.43 -7.79
C VAL A 8 18.07 4.58 -6.87
N CYS A 9 18.66 4.08 -5.80
CA CYS A 9 17.96 3.39 -4.72
C CYS A 9 18.30 4.11 -3.41
N MET A 10 17.29 4.52 -2.66
CA MET A 10 17.44 5.27 -1.42
C MET A 10 16.77 4.47 -0.29
N GLU A 11 17.55 4.04 0.69
CA GLU A 11 17.09 3.24 1.83
C GLU A 11 16.98 4.11 3.07
N PHE A 12 15.81 4.17 3.70
CA PHE A 12 15.56 5.01 4.87
C PHE A 12 15.29 4.14 6.10
N PHE A 13 16.01 4.43 7.18
CA PHE A 13 15.97 3.65 8.43
C PHE A 13 15.20 4.35 9.56
N GLY A 14 14.91 5.65 9.40
CA GLY A 14 14.08 6.42 10.33
C GLY A 14 12.58 6.17 10.15
N GLN A 15 11.76 6.88 10.92
CA GLN A 15 10.30 6.82 10.77
C GLN A 15 9.87 7.24 9.36
N ALA A 16 8.88 6.56 8.77
CA ALA A 16 8.42 6.81 7.40
C ALA A 16 8.07 8.29 7.16
N LYS A 17 7.42 8.95 8.12
CA LYS A 17 7.10 10.39 8.07
C LYS A 17 8.31 11.30 7.88
N GLN A 18 9.46 10.94 8.43
CA GLN A 18 10.70 11.71 8.28
C GLN A 18 11.32 11.51 6.89
N ALA A 19 11.02 10.37 6.27
CA ALA A 19 11.52 9.99 4.97
C ALA A 19 10.63 10.50 3.82
N VAL A 20 9.31 10.61 4.00
CA VAL A 20 8.38 11.11 2.97
C VAL A 20 8.78 12.47 2.36
N PRO A 21 9.27 13.47 3.12
CA PRO A 21 9.76 14.72 2.57
C PRO A 21 10.85 14.54 1.49
N SER A 22 11.66 13.49 1.57
CA SER A 22 12.69 13.21 0.55
C SER A 22 12.09 12.97 -0.85
N ILE A 23 10.88 12.41 -0.93
CA ILE A 23 10.17 12.22 -2.22
C ILE A 23 9.88 13.58 -2.86
N VAL A 24 9.38 14.51 -2.05
CA VAL A 24 9.08 15.87 -2.51
C VAL A 24 10.35 16.59 -2.90
N GLU A 25 11.41 16.51 -2.10
CA GLU A 25 12.71 17.12 -2.40
C GLU A 25 13.34 16.59 -3.69
N VAL A 26 13.32 15.27 -3.90
CA VAL A 26 13.84 14.62 -5.10
C VAL A 26 13.03 15.03 -6.34
N ILE A 27 11.69 15.04 -6.24
CA ILE A 27 10.82 15.48 -7.33
C ILE A 27 11.01 16.97 -7.63
N ASP A 28 11.06 17.83 -6.61
CA ASP A 28 11.25 19.27 -6.77
C ASP A 28 12.62 19.57 -7.40
N TYR A 29 13.69 18.87 -6.96
CA TYR A 29 15.02 18.97 -7.57
C TYR A 29 15.02 18.55 -9.05
N LEU A 30 14.48 17.37 -9.36
CA LEU A 30 14.48 16.83 -10.73
C LEU A 30 13.53 17.59 -11.66
N ASN A 31 12.50 18.27 -11.15
CA ASN A 31 11.68 19.20 -11.94
C ASN A 31 12.29 20.60 -12.08
N GLY A 32 13.20 20.97 -11.18
CA GLY A 32 13.90 22.24 -11.15
C GLY A 32 15.29 22.15 -11.76
N GLU A 33 16.31 22.04 -10.92
CA GLU A 33 17.72 22.07 -11.32
C GLU A 33 18.14 20.87 -12.15
N GLY A 34 17.74 19.66 -11.76
CA GLY A 34 18.00 18.45 -12.53
C GLY A 34 17.50 18.57 -13.97
N LYS A 35 16.28 19.10 -14.15
CA LYS A 35 15.72 19.36 -15.49
C LYS A 35 16.51 20.39 -16.28
N ARG A 36 17.02 21.45 -15.63
CA ARG A 36 17.82 22.49 -16.30
C ARG A 36 19.13 21.96 -16.86
N ILE A 37 19.74 20.97 -16.21
CA ILE A 37 20.95 20.32 -16.70
C ILE A 37 20.66 19.16 -17.67
N GLY A 38 19.38 18.85 -17.96
CA GLY A 38 18.99 17.82 -18.91
C GLY A 38 18.70 16.43 -18.30
N ALA A 39 18.64 16.33 -16.97
CA ALA A 39 18.23 15.10 -16.27
C ALA A 39 16.72 15.10 -16.00
N ILE A 40 16.06 13.99 -16.32
CA ILE A 40 14.61 13.83 -16.23
C ILE A 40 14.31 12.60 -15.36
N LEU A 41 13.36 12.73 -14.43
CA LEU A 41 12.83 11.60 -13.68
C LEU A 41 11.90 10.77 -14.58
N ALA A 42 12.30 9.55 -14.93
CA ALA A 42 11.49 8.62 -15.73
C ALA A 42 10.50 7.82 -14.88
N GLY A 43 10.83 7.56 -13.62
CA GLY A 43 9.97 6.86 -12.67
C GLY A 43 10.52 6.98 -11.26
N LEU A 44 9.63 6.98 -10.27
CA LEU A 44 9.96 6.96 -8.85
C LEU A 44 8.92 6.10 -8.13
N GLU A 45 9.39 5.00 -7.56
CA GLU A 45 8.59 4.05 -6.81
C GLU A 45 8.94 4.12 -5.33
N HIS A 46 7.92 3.92 -4.51
CA HIS A 46 8.01 3.87 -3.06
C HIS A 46 7.60 2.49 -2.55
N LEU A 47 8.40 1.92 -1.65
CA LEU A 47 8.18 0.63 -0.99
C LEU A 47 8.31 0.82 0.54
N ASP A 48 7.29 0.44 1.30
CA ASP A 48 7.30 0.49 2.77
C ASP A 48 7.87 -0.78 3.42
N GLU A 49 8.13 -0.73 4.72
CA GLU A 49 8.67 -1.86 5.50
C GLU A 49 7.86 -3.16 5.33
N ARG A 50 6.53 -3.07 5.29
CA ARG A 50 5.66 -4.25 5.22
C ARG A 50 5.87 -4.96 3.89
N TYR A 51 5.93 -4.19 2.79
CA TYR A 51 6.26 -4.73 1.47
C TYR A 51 7.69 -5.25 1.40
N LEU A 52 8.66 -4.52 1.96
CA LEU A 52 10.08 -4.94 1.96
C LEU A 52 10.26 -6.27 2.69
N ARG A 53 9.60 -6.44 3.83
CA ARG A 53 9.64 -7.69 4.61
C ARG A 53 9.01 -8.85 3.83
N ALA A 54 7.88 -8.59 3.16
CA ALA A 54 7.15 -9.60 2.42
C ALA A 54 7.84 -10.04 1.10
N VAL A 55 8.59 -9.16 0.42
CA VAL A 55 9.36 -9.54 -0.78
C VAL A 55 10.73 -10.16 -0.47
N GLY A 56 11.07 -10.28 0.81
CA GLY A 56 12.42 -10.68 1.26
C GLY A 56 13.47 -9.71 0.75
N TYR A 57 13.24 -8.40 0.93
CA TYR A 57 14.16 -7.37 0.46
C TYR A 57 15.54 -7.54 1.09
N ALA A 58 16.57 -7.47 0.24
CA ALA A 58 17.96 -7.48 0.68
C ALA A 58 18.47 -6.04 0.80
N THR A 59 18.69 -5.59 2.05
CA THR A 59 19.28 -4.30 2.38
C THR A 59 20.64 -4.15 1.69
N LYS A 60 20.85 -3.01 1.03
CA LYS A 60 22.10 -2.67 0.32
C LYS A 60 23.06 -1.93 1.24
N SER A 61 22.53 -1.18 2.20
CA SER A 61 23.28 -0.60 3.31
C SER A 61 24.02 -1.66 4.13
N LYS A 62 25.13 -1.23 4.74
CA LYS A 62 25.84 -1.99 5.76
C LYS A 62 25.22 -1.85 7.15
N ARG A 63 24.20 -1.01 7.31
CA ARG A 63 23.47 -0.89 8.58
C ARG A 63 22.75 -2.18 8.88
N ASP A 64 22.71 -2.52 10.17
CA ASP A 64 21.92 -3.63 10.64
C ASP A 64 20.42 -3.27 10.59
N GLY A 65 19.64 -4.17 9.99
CA GLY A 65 18.19 -4.08 9.95
C GLY A 65 17.59 -3.85 8.57
N LEU A 66 16.25 -3.95 8.53
CA LEU A 66 15.45 -3.70 7.34
C LEU A 66 15.10 -2.20 7.26
N PRO A 67 15.27 -1.54 6.11
CA PRO A 67 14.80 -0.18 5.93
C PRO A 67 13.30 -0.08 6.20
N LYS A 68 12.88 1.05 6.77
CA LYS A 68 11.46 1.37 6.98
C LYS A 68 10.78 1.82 5.68
N MET A 69 11.57 2.35 4.76
CA MET A 69 11.11 2.82 3.46
C MET A 69 12.26 2.73 2.44
N VAL A 70 11.94 2.38 1.21
CA VAL A 70 12.87 2.41 0.07
C VAL A 70 12.24 3.20 -1.08
N LEU A 71 13.03 4.07 -1.70
CA LEU A 71 12.69 4.72 -2.96
C LEU A 71 13.59 4.18 -4.07
N ILE A 72 12.99 3.88 -5.21
CA ILE A 72 13.71 3.45 -6.41
C ILE A 72 13.29 4.35 -7.56
N GLY A 73 14.24 4.98 -8.24
CA GLY A 73 13.93 5.87 -9.34
C GLY A 73 14.90 5.79 -10.49
N ASP A 74 14.40 6.00 -11.69
CA ASP A 74 15.21 6.08 -12.92
C ASP A 74 15.35 7.54 -13.34
N ILE A 75 16.60 7.98 -13.49
CA ILE A 75 16.96 9.30 -14.01
C ILE A 75 17.53 9.10 -15.40
N VAL A 76 16.95 9.79 -16.39
CA VAL A 76 17.29 9.67 -17.81
C VAL A 76 17.67 11.01 -18.42
N GLY A 77 18.51 11.00 -19.45
CA GLY A 77 18.95 12.20 -20.14
C GLY A 77 19.82 11.88 -21.35
N ASP A 78 20.11 12.90 -22.15
CA ASP A 78 20.94 12.79 -23.35
C ASP A 78 22.44 13.05 -23.07
N ASP A 79 22.77 13.65 -21.93
CA ASP A 79 24.14 13.85 -21.45
C ASP A 79 24.42 12.90 -20.26
N PRO A 80 25.42 12.00 -20.35
CA PRO A 80 25.76 11.08 -19.26
C PRO A 80 26.25 11.80 -18.00
N ASP A 81 26.92 12.95 -18.13
CA ASP A 81 27.47 13.69 -17.00
C ASP A 81 26.36 14.39 -16.22
N ALA A 82 25.42 15.04 -16.93
CA ALA A 82 24.22 15.61 -16.31
C ALA A 82 23.40 14.56 -15.52
N VAL A 83 23.19 13.37 -16.10
CA VAL A 83 22.47 12.28 -15.42
C VAL A 83 23.24 11.79 -14.20
N ALA A 84 24.57 11.69 -14.27
CA ALA A 84 25.40 11.28 -13.14
C ALA A 84 25.40 12.32 -12.01
N THR A 85 25.48 13.61 -12.35
CA THR A 85 25.38 14.72 -11.38
C THR A 85 24.02 14.71 -10.69
N ALA A 86 22.92 14.57 -11.46
CA ALA A 86 21.59 14.49 -10.88
C ALA A 86 21.40 13.27 -9.96
N ALA A 87 21.93 12.10 -10.34
CA ALA A 87 21.89 10.91 -9.49
C ALA A 87 22.66 11.11 -8.18
N SER A 88 23.82 11.74 -8.25
CA SER A 88 24.65 12.04 -7.07
C SER A 88 23.95 13.00 -6.12
N GLU A 89 23.28 14.01 -6.67
CA GLU A 89 22.52 14.99 -5.89
C GLU A 89 21.29 14.39 -5.24
N VAL A 90 20.57 13.49 -5.93
CA VAL A 90 19.47 12.72 -5.32
C VAL A 90 19.95 11.88 -4.14
N VAL A 91 21.10 11.22 -4.26
CA VAL A 91 21.73 10.50 -3.13
C VAL A 91 22.06 11.46 -1.98
N ARG A 92 22.61 12.65 -2.28
CA ARG A 92 22.90 13.67 -1.27
C ARG A 92 21.66 14.12 -0.52
N LEU A 93 20.54 14.35 -1.22
CA LEU A 93 19.24 14.71 -0.62
C LEU A 93 18.73 13.61 0.30
N ALA A 94 18.77 12.34 -0.14
CA ALA A 94 18.36 11.20 0.67
C ALA A 94 19.20 11.08 1.96
N ASN A 95 20.52 11.26 1.85
CA ASN A 95 21.42 11.22 3.01
C ASN A 95 21.10 12.31 4.04
N GLY A 96 20.58 13.46 3.62
CA GLY A 96 20.12 14.55 4.52
C GLY A 96 18.90 14.19 5.36
N ARG A 97 18.18 13.10 5.04
CA ARG A 97 16.95 12.65 5.71
C ARG A 97 17.12 11.28 6.39
N SER A 98 18.33 10.99 6.88
CA SER A 98 18.70 9.70 7.49
C SER A 98 18.53 8.49 6.55
N GLY A 99 18.51 8.74 5.25
CA GLY A 99 18.58 7.72 4.22
C GLY A 99 20.02 7.39 3.82
N GLU A 100 20.19 6.32 3.07
CA GLU A 100 21.42 5.99 2.36
C GLU A 100 21.11 5.73 0.89
N GLY A 101 21.77 6.46 0.00
CA GLY A 101 21.56 6.35 -1.45
C GLY A 101 22.62 5.53 -2.18
N PHE A 102 22.18 4.76 -3.18
CA PHE A 102 22.97 3.91 -4.05
C PHE A 102 22.64 4.20 -5.51
N VAL A 103 23.65 4.15 -6.38
CA VAL A 103 23.48 4.36 -7.83
C VAL A 103 23.85 3.10 -8.59
N ALA A 104 22.94 2.57 -9.40
CA ALA A 104 23.21 1.51 -10.36
C ALA A 104 23.70 2.12 -11.68
N VAL A 105 24.97 1.85 -12.01
CA VAL A 105 25.63 2.35 -13.22
C VAL A 105 25.52 1.39 -14.42
N SER A 106 25.33 0.09 -14.19
CA SER A 106 25.18 -0.94 -15.24
C SER A 106 23.74 -1.41 -15.42
N ALA A 107 23.41 -1.94 -16.61
CA ALA A 107 22.07 -2.44 -16.90
C ALA A 107 21.66 -3.61 -15.98
N GLU A 108 22.60 -4.47 -15.63
CA GLU A 108 22.42 -5.59 -14.72
C GLU A 108 22.09 -5.10 -13.31
N ALA A 109 22.81 -4.08 -12.82
CA ALA A 109 22.56 -3.49 -11.51
C ALA A 109 21.19 -2.80 -11.46
N ARG A 110 20.78 -2.10 -12.53
CA ARG A 110 19.42 -1.52 -12.64
C ARG A 110 18.36 -2.61 -12.53
N LYS A 111 18.51 -3.70 -13.30
CA LYS A 111 17.58 -4.84 -13.25
C LYS A 111 17.50 -5.44 -11.85
N LYS A 112 18.62 -5.52 -11.13
CA LYS A 112 18.66 -6.00 -9.74
C LYS A 112 17.89 -5.06 -8.79
N PHE A 113 17.99 -3.75 -8.94
CA PHE A 113 17.24 -2.80 -8.10
C PHE A 113 15.73 -2.93 -8.34
N TRP A 114 15.32 -3.04 -9.60
CA TRP A 114 13.91 -3.18 -9.97
C TRP A 114 13.32 -4.57 -9.72
N ALA A 115 14.14 -5.61 -9.57
CA ALA A 115 13.67 -6.98 -9.34
C ALA A 115 12.82 -7.10 -8.06
N ASP A 116 13.11 -6.30 -7.03
CA ASP A 116 12.40 -6.34 -5.75
C ASP A 116 10.97 -5.80 -5.89
N ARG A 117 10.78 -4.74 -6.68
CA ARG A 117 9.45 -4.17 -7.01
C ARG A 117 8.56 -5.12 -7.82
N SER A 118 9.16 -5.92 -8.71
CA SER A 118 8.42 -6.90 -9.52
C SER A 118 7.84 -8.03 -8.67
N ARG A 119 8.48 -8.36 -7.53
CA ARG A 119 7.99 -9.39 -6.60
C ARG A 119 6.87 -8.90 -5.69
N THR A 120 6.66 -7.59 -5.57
CA THR A 120 5.60 -7.02 -4.72
C THR A 120 4.20 -7.51 -5.11
N ALA A 121 3.96 -7.69 -6.41
CA ALA A 121 2.70 -8.23 -6.93
C ALA A 121 2.47 -9.71 -6.56
N ALA A 122 3.55 -10.48 -6.33
CA ALA A 122 3.47 -11.90 -6.00
C ALA A 122 3.11 -12.15 -4.52
N ILE A 123 3.31 -11.17 -3.64
CA ILE A 123 2.92 -11.27 -2.21
C ILE A 123 1.43 -11.55 -2.05
N ALA A 124 0.59 -11.05 -2.98
CA ALA A 124 -0.84 -11.30 -2.99
C ALA A 124 -1.21 -12.80 -3.06
N ARG A 125 -0.27 -13.71 -3.38
CA ARG A 125 -0.49 -15.16 -3.42
C ARG A 125 -0.24 -15.89 -2.10
N HIS A 126 0.48 -15.28 -1.14
CA HIS A 126 0.98 -16.01 0.04
C HIS A 126 0.60 -15.40 1.40
N THR A 127 -0.15 -14.30 1.43
CA THR A 127 -0.74 -13.81 2.67
C THR A 127 -2.10 -14.47 2.90
N ASN A 128 -2.22 -15.29 3.95
CA ASN A 128 -3.49 -15.81 4.47
C ASN A 128 -4.45 -14.71 5.01
N ALA A 129 -4.06 -13.44 4.89
CA ALA A 129 -4.81 -12.28 5.36
C ALA A 129 -5.62 -11.64 4.22
N PHE A 130 -6.84 -11.22 4.54
CA PHE A 130 -7.70 -10.47 3.62
C PHE A 130 -7.03 -9.15 3.22
N LYS A 131 -6.81 -8.95 1.91
CA LYS A 131 -6.15 -7.75 1.36
C LYS A 131 -7.18 -6.89 0.62
N ILE A 132 -7.35 -5.66 1.07
CA ILE A 132 -8.09 -4.62 0.34
C ILE A 132 -7.08 -3.83 -0.49
N ASN A 133 -7.33 -3.70 -1.80
CA ASN A 133 -6.51 -2.89 -2.69
C ASN A 133 -7.38 -1.77 -3.25
N GLU A 134 -7.05 -0.52 -2.92
CA GLU A 134 -7.73 0.66 -3.44
C GLU A 134 -6.73 1.56 -4.15
N ASP A 135 -7.08 2.00 -5.36
CA ASP A 135 -6.27 2.92 -6.15
C ASP A 135 -6.69 4.35 -5.83
N VAL A 136 -5.87 5.03 -5.03
CA VAL A 136 -6.13 6.40 -4.56
C VAL A 136 -5.07 7.38 -5.05
N VAL A 137 -5.45 8.65 -5.20
CA VAL A 137 -4.53 9.75 -5.54
C VAL A 137 -4.45 10.71 -4.36
N ILE A 138 -3.24 10.88 -3.82
CA ILE A 138 -2.99 11.66 -2.61
C ILE A 138 -1.98 12.78 -2.93
N PRO A 139 -2.18 14.01 -2.45
CA PRO A 139 -1.17 15.06 -2.54
C PRO A 139 0.13 14.62 -1.85
N LEU A 140 1.26 14.66 -2.56
CA LEU A 140 2.56 14.17 -2.05
C LEU A 140 2.96 14.76 -0.69
N ARG A 141 2.68 16.05 -0.48
CA ARG A 141 2.97 16.75 0.78
C ARG A 141 2.19 16.19 1.98
N ARG A 142 1.09 15.49 1.73
CA ARG A 142 0.21 14.86 2.74
C ARG A 142 0.34 13.35 2.79
N MET A 143 1.28 12.75 2.03
CA MET A 143 1.44 11.30 1.99
C MET A 143 1.85 10.72 3.35
N GLY A 144 2.63 11.46 4.15
CA GLY A 144 2.99 11.06 5.51
C GLY A 144 1.78 10.98 6.44
N GLU A 145 0.91 12.00 6.43
CA GLU A 145 -0.36 12.01 7.18
C GLU A 145 -1.24 10.83 6.76
N TYR A 146 -1.38 10.59 5.45
CA TYR A 146 -2.16 9.48 4.94
C TYR A 146 -1.65 8.12 5.44
N THR A 147 -0.34 7.86 5.35
CA THR A 147 0.25 6.60 5.82
C THR A 147 0.04 6.42 7.33
N GLU A 148 0.18 7.47 8.13
CA GLU A 148 -0.10 7.43 9.58
C GLU A 148 -1.56 7.09 9.88
N GLU A 149 -2.51 7.71 9.18
CA GLU A 149 -3.94 7.43 9.39
C GLU A 149 -4.34 6.01 8.96
N ILE A 150 -3.78 5.49 7.86
CA ILE A 150 -4.01 4.10 7.45
C ILE A 150 -3.42 3.12 8.48
N GLU A 151 -2.24 3.41 9.02
CA GLU A 151 -1.63 2.59 10.06
C GLU A 151 -2.48 2.58 11.33
N ARG A 152 -2.96 3.75 11.75
CA ARG A 152 -3.86 3.91 12.89
C ARG A 152 -5.14 3.10 12.71
N ILE A 153 -5.82 3.22 11.56
CA ILE A 153 -7.03 2.44 11.25
C ILE A 153 -6.74 0.93 11.32
N ASN A 154 -5.59 0.48 10.80
CA ASN A 154 -5.22 -0.93 10.86
C ASN A 154 -5.02 -1.41 12.31
N ILE A 155 -4.40 -0.59 13.16
CA ILE A 155 -4.20 -0.91 14.57
C ILE A 155 -5.55 -0.98 15.28
N GLU A 156 -6.38 0.07 15.14
CA GLU A 156 -7.71 0.15 15.74
C GLU A 156 -8.57 -1.08 15.38
N LEU A 157 -8.71 -1.39 14.08
CA LEU A 157 -9.48 -2.54 13.62
C LEU A 157 -8.85 -3.88 14.00
N SER A 158 -7.52 -3.99 14.06
CA SER A 158 -6.86 -5.22 14.49
C SER A 158 -7.09 -5.49 15.97
N THR A 159 -7.04 -4.46 16.80
CA THR A 159 -7.30 -4.55 18.24
C THR A 159 -8.75 -4.93 18.50
N ASP A 160 -9.72 -4.28 17.85
CA ASP A 160 -11.14 -4.62 18.00
C ASP A 160 -11.44 -6.07 17.58
N ASN A 161 -10.89 -6.51 16.43
CA ASN A 161 -11.06 -7.90 15.99
C ASN A 161 -10.47 -8.92 16.98
N LYS A 162 -9.31 -8.62 17.59
CA LYS A 162 -8.70 -9.49 18.61
C LYS A 162 -9.56 -9.52 19.88
N LEU A 163 -10.02 -8.37 20.36
CA LEU A 163 -10.89 -8.29 21.54
C LEU A 163 -12.22 -9.00 21.32
N ARG A 164 -12.81 -8.90 20.11
CA ARG A 164 -13.99 -9.69 19.74
C ARG A 164 -13.68 -11.19 19.75
N LEU A 165 -12.59 -11.61 19.12
CA LEU A 165 -12.20 -13.02 19.10
C LEU A 165 -12.04 -13.58 20.51
N THR A 166 -11.37 -12.85 21.40
CA THR A 166 -11.16 -13.34 22.76
C THR A 166 -12.47 -13.44 23.54
N ARG A 167 -13.41 -12.50 23.39
CA ARG A 167 -14.77 -12.61 23.98
C ARG A 167 -15.52 -13.85 23.49
N GLU A 168 -15.50 -14.10 22.18
CA GLU A 168 -16.15 -15.29 21.60
C GLU A 168 -15.47 -16.59 22.05
N LEU A 169 -14.15 -16.58 22.23
CA LEU A 169 -13.41 -17.73 22.78
C LEU A 169 -13.74 -17.95 24.25
N GLU A 170 -13.87 -16.90 25.04
CA GLU A 170 -14.28 -16.98 26.44
C GLU A 170 -15.68 -17.62 26.56
N ASP A 171 -16.65 -17.10 25.82
CA ASP A 171 -18.01 -17.65 25.75
C ASP A 171 -17.99 -19.12 25.31
N PHE A 172 -17.17 -19.47 24.31
CA PHE A 172 -17.03 -20.85 23.84
C PHE A 172 -16.43 -21.78 24.90
N LEU A 173 -15.39 -21.33 25.61
CA LEU A 173 -14.72 -22.12 26.67
C LEU A 173 -15.59 -22.28 27.93
N GLN A 174 -16.49 -21.33 28.19
CA GLN A 174 -17.49 -21.44 29.25
C GLN A 174 -18.68 -22.34 28.85
N GLY A 175 -18.88 -22.60 27.56
CA GLY A 175 -19.93 -23.47 27.02
C GLY A 175 -19.73 -24.97 27.27
N ASP A 176 -20.64 -25.78 26.70
CA ASP A 176 -20.52 -27.25 26.73
C ASP A 176 -19.47 -27.70 25.71
N LEU A 177 -18.25 -27.93 26.20
CA LEU A 177 -17.12 -28.32 25.36
C LEU A 177 -17.20 -29.81 24.99
N PRO A 178 -17.09 -30.16 23.70
CA PRO A 178 -17.10 -31.54 23.26
C PRO A 178 -15.85 -32.25 23.78
N VAL A 179 -16.06 -33.31 24.57
CA VAL A 179 -14.96 -34.17 25.04
C VAL A 179 -14.66 -35.19 23.95
N GLY A 180 -13.39 -35.29 23.55
CA GLY A 180 -12.93 -36.34 22.64
C GLY A 180 -13.17 -37.73 23.23
N LYS A 181 -13.18 -38.78 22.39
CA LYS A 181 -13.20 -40.15 22.90
C LYS A 181 -11.92 -40.38 23.70
N ILE A 182 -12.06 -40.95 24.89
CA ILE A 182 -10.95 -41.39 25.72
C ILE A 182 -10.23 -42.52 24.96
N GLU A 183 -9.01 -42.26 24.48
CA GLU A 183 -8.20 -43.25 23.76
C GLU A 183 -7.16 -43.92 24.68
N ASP A 184 -6.90 -43.38 25.88
CA ASP A 184 -5.85 -43.86 26.78
C ASP A 184 -6.37 -44.26 28.17
N HIS A 185 -5.79 -45.32 28.75
CA HIS A 185 -6.24 -45.89 30.03
C HIS A 185 -5.97 -44.99 31.25
N ASN A 186 -5.10 -43.97 31.12
CA ASN A 186 -4.81 -42.98 32.17
C ASN A 186 -5.86 -41.85 32.27
N ASP A 187 -6.67 -41.64 31.24
CA ASP A 187 -7.77 -40.65 31.27
C ASP A 187 -8.98 -41.14 32.10
N ALA A 188 -8.93 -42.39 32.60
CA ALA A 188 -9.98 -42.97 33.43
C ALA A 188 -9.94 -42.47 34.90
N GLU A 189 -8.86 -41.83 35.34
CA GLU A 189 -8.72 -41.32 36.71
C GLU A 189 -9.27 -39.90 36.90
N HIS A 190 -9.41 -39.13 35.83
CA HIS A 190 -9.92 -37.76 35.89
C HIS A 190 -11.38 -37.70 35.45
N THR A 191 -12.22 -37.11 36.29
CA THR A 191 -13.61 -36.87 35.96
C THR A 191 -13.74 -35.87 34.81
N ARG A 192 -14.83 -35.96 34.04
CA ARG A 192 -15.15 -35.00 32.97
C ARG A 192 -15.06 -33.55 33.46
N GLU A 193 -15.42 -33.30 34.72
CA GLU A 193 -15.39 -31.98 35.36
C GLU A 193 -13.95 -31.49 35.58
N GLU A 194 -13.04 -32.34 36.06
CA GLU A 194 -11.63 -31.97 36.28
C GLU A 194 -10.88 -31.63 34.98
N ILE A 195 -11.09 -32.41 33.92
CA ILE A 195 -10.47 -32.15 32.59
C ILE A 195 -10.98 -30.82 31.99
N LEU A 196 -12.26 -30.51 32.21
CA LEU A 196 -12.84 -29.26 31.72
C LEU A 196 -12.37 -28.06 32.55
N ASP A 197 -12.23 -28.21 33.86
CA ASP A 197 -11.77 -27.14 34.75
C ASP A 197 -10.29 -26.81 34.54
N GLU A 198 -9.40 -27.79 34.34
CA GLU A 198 -8.00 -27.53 33.96
C GLU A 198 -7.88 -26.80 32.62
N ARG A 199 -8.72 -27.15 31.65
CA ARG A 199 -8.75 -26.49 30.33
C ARG A 199 -9.31 -25.07 30.40
N ARG A 200 -10.31 -24.82 31.25
CA ARG A 200 -10.84 -23.47 31.52
C ARG A 200 -9.79 -22.59 32.22
N GLN A 201 -9.08 -23.12 33.21
CA GLN A 201 -7.99 -22.40 33.89
C GLN A 201 -6.85 -22.07 32.94
N SER A 202 -6.51 -22.97 32.01
CA SER A 202 -5.51 -22.71 30.97
C SER A 202 -5.97 -21.63 29.96
N GLY A 203 -7.28 -21.49 29.75
CA GLY A 203 -7.88 -20.43 28.93
C GLY A 203 -7.88 -19.05 29.60
N GLN A 204 -8.05 -19.00 30.93
CA GLN A 204 -8.07 -17.76 31.72
C GLN A 204 -6.73 -17.01 31.70
N ALA A 205 -5.59 -17.69 31.50
CA ALA A 205 -4.31 -17.02 31.27
C ALA A 205 -4.28 -16.13 30.00
N ALA A 206 -5.24 -16.30 29.07
CA ALA A 206 -5.43 -15.41 27.92
C ALA A 206 -6.22 -14.13 28.25
N GLU A 207 -6.99 -14.11 29.35
CA GLU A 207 -7.78 -12.96 29.81
C GLU A 207 -6.87 -11.84 30.34
N ASP A 208 -5.82 -12.18 31.07
CA ASP A 208 -4.83 -11.21 31.55
C ASP A 208 -4.18 -10.43 30.38
N SER A 209 -4.00 -11.07 29.24
CA SER A 209 -3.50 -10.42 28.02
C SER A 209 -4.52 -9.48 27.35
N GLN A 210 -5.83 -9.63 27.60
CA GLN A 210 -6.85 -8.68 27.12
C GLN A 210 -6.81 -7.35 27.87
N ALA A 211 -6.60 -7.40 29.20
CA ALA A 211 -6.49 -6.19 30.01
C ALA A 211 -5.31 -5.33 29.54
N ASP A 212 -4.16 -5.96 29.29
CA ASP A 212 -2.96 -5.30 28.77
C ASP A 212 -3.18 -4.71 27.35
N LEU A 213 -3.87 -5.43 26.47
CA LEU A 213 -4.17 -4.95 25.11
C LEU A 213 -5.20 -3.80 25.09
N ALA A 214 -6.14 -3.78 26.04
CA ALA A 214 -7.08 -2.67 26.22
C ALA A 214 -6.39 -1.42 26.76
N GLU A 215 -5.37 -1.57 27.62
CA GLU A 215 -4.59 -0.47 28.21
C GLU A 215 -3.57 0.15 27.23
N ILE A 216 -3.03 -0.64 26.29
CA ILE A 216 -2.18 -0.15 25.18
C ILE A 216 -2.97 0.65 24.14
N GLY A 217 -4.31 0.61 24.17
CA GLY A 217 -5.19 1.37 23.31
C GLY A 217 -4.98 2.88 23.45
N VAL A 218 -4.23 3.48 22.52
CA VAL A 218 -4.32 4.91 22.16
C VAL A 218 -5.77 5.34 22.33
N PRO A 219 -6.09 6.41 23.10
CA PRO A 219 -7.44 6.70 23.57
C PRO A 219 -8.44 6.52 22.43
N LEU A 220 -9.12 5.38 22.46
CA LEU A 220 -10.02 4.96 21.41
C LEU A 220 -11.21 5.89 21.55
N ASP A 221 -11.35 6.84 20.63
CA ASP A 221 -12.66 7.42 20.39
C ASP A 221 -13.50 6.34 19.71
N SER A 222 -14.00 5.42 20.53
CA SER A 222 -14.89 4.34 20.13
C SER A 222 -16.11 4.90 19.39
N ALA A 223 -16.53 6.13 19.72
CA ALA A 223 -17.62 6.81 19.01
C ALA A 223 -17.21 7.26 17.61
N ALA A 224 -15.95 7.64 17.36
CA ALA A 224 -15.45 7.95 16.01
C ALA A 224 -15.29 6.69 15.14
N ILE A 225 -14.93 5.55 15.74
CA ILE A 225 -14.83 4.26 15.04
C ILE A 225 -16.24 3.72 14.75
N GLU A 226 -17.15 3.74 15.72
CA GLU A 226 -18.56 3.37 15.53
C GLU A 226 -19.26 4.27 14.51
N ALA A 227 -19.04 5.58 14.54
CA ALA A 227 -19.61 6.50 13.56
C ALA A 227 -19.08 6.27 12.13
N ARG A 228 -17.86 5.75 11.97
CA ARG A 228 -17.27 5.42 10.66
C ARG A 228 -17.65 4.02 10.18
N SER A 229 -17.77 3.05 11.10
CA SER A 229 -18.22 1.70 10.77
C SER A 229 -19.72 1.66 10.50
N HIS A 230 -20.51 2.55 11.11
CA HIS A 230 -21.96 2.69 10.90
C HIS A 230 -22.34 3.76 9.87
N ASP A 231 -21.39 4.34 9.12
CA ASP A 231 -21.75 5.17 7.97
C ASP A 231 -22.58 4.29 7.00
N PRO A 232 -23.88 4.57 6.81
CA PRO A 232 -24.74 3.77 5.94
C PRO A 232 -24.25 3.75 4.50
N HIS A 233 -23.36 4.67 4.14
CA HIS A 233 -22.71 4.75 2.84
C HIS A 233 -21.48 3.81 2.71
N LEU A 234 -20.89 3.33 3.80
CA LEU A 234 -19.81 2.33 3.78
C LEU A 234 -20.32 0.89 3.96
N LEU A 235 -21.51 0.70 4.54
CA LEU A 235 -22.07 -0.61 4.91
C LEU A 235 -23.13 -1.19 3.94
N GLU A 236 -23.32 -0.63 2.74
CA GLU A 236 -24.02 -1.40 1.71
C GLU A 236 -23.13 -2.60 1.30
N LYS A 237 -23.47 -3.81 1.77
CA LYS A 237 -23.01 -5.06 1.17
C LYS A 237 -23.47 -5.09 -0.30
N ARG A 238 -22.69 -4.47 -1.18
CA ARG A 238 -22.97 -4.43 -2.62
C ARG A 238 -22.57 -5.77 -3.24
N ASP A 239 -23.54 -6.46 -3.82
CA ASP A 239 -23.31 -7.72 -4.54
C ASP A 239 -22.35 -7.47 -5.71
N PRO A 240 -21.16 -8.11 -5.73
CA PRO A 240 -20.14 -7.89 -6.75
C PRO A 240 -20.56 -8.33 -8.17
N ARG A 241 -21.76 -8.92 -8.34
CA ARG A 241 -22.30 -9.36 -9.63
C ARG A 241 -23.22 -8.37 -10.33
N LYS A 242 -23.46 -7.18 -9.76
CA LYS A 242 -24.35 -6.16 -10.37
C LYS A 242 -23.56 -4.91 -10.79
N PRO A 243 -23.42 -4.62 -12.09
CA PRO A 243 -22.87 -3.34 -12.55
C PRO A 243 -23.94 -2.24 -12.38
N GLY A 244 -23.60 -1.12 -11.74
CA GLY A 244 -24.29 0.14 -12.01
C GLY A 244 -24.86 0.98 -10.86
N THR A 245 -24.33 0.94 -9.63
CA THR A 245 -24.72 1.93 -8.60
C THR A 245 -23.53 2.43 -7.78
N TYR A 246 -22.78 3.37 -8.36
CA TYR A 246 -21.88 4.24 -7.61
C TYR A 246 -22.60 5.57 -7.36
N PHE A 247 -22.77 5.91 -6.08
CA PHE A 247 -23.30 7.14 -5.45
C PHE A 247 -23.92 8.26 -6.32
N PRO A 248 -25.11 8.79 -5.94
CA PRO A 248 -25.64 10.03 -6.50
C PRO A 248 -25.01 11.22 -5.77
N GLY A 249 -24.02 11.87 -6.39
CA GLY A 249 -23.40 13.06 -5.79
C GLY A 249 -22.44 13.81 -6.71
N ARG A 250 -22.97 14.83 -7.39
CA ARG A 250 -22.29 15.83 -8.25
C ARG A 250 -21.27 15.28 -9.26
N ARG A 251 -21.72 15.16 -10.53
CA ARG A 251 -20.86 15.00 -11.71
C ARG A 251 -19.80 16.12 -11.76
N LEU A 252 -18.59 15.83 -11.33
CA LEU A 252 -17.41 16.50 -11.83
C LEU A 252 -17.16 15.94 -13.24
N ARG A 253 -17.42 16.76 -14.26
CA ARG A 253 -17.26 16.40 -15.67
C ARG A 253 -15.85 15.85 -15.89
N SER A 254 -15.76 14.60 -16.31
CA SER A 254 -14.50 14.00 -16.73
C SER A 254 -14.04 14.65 -18.04
N ARG A 255 -12.72 14.70 -18.24
CA ARG A 255 -12.06 15.32 -19.38
C ARG A 255 -12.29 14.59 -20.72
N ALA A 256 -13.05 13.49 -20.71
CA ALA A 256 -13.40 12.68 -21.88
C ALA A 256 -14.64 13.20 -22.66
N ASP A 257 -15.44 14.10 -22.08
CA ASP A 257 -16.65 14.65 -22.73
C ASP A 257 -16.38 15.87 -23.65
N ARG A 258 -15.12 16.20 -23.96
CA ARG A 258 -14.77 17.36 -24.82
C ARG A 258 -14.49 17.04 -26.28
N THR A 259 -14.51 15.79 -26.71
CA THR A 259 -14.26 15.42 -28.12
C THR A 259 -15.52 15.05 -28.91
N ALA A 260 -16.71 15.16 -28.32
CA ALA A 260 -17.98 14.84 -28.97
C ALA A 260 -18.90 16.06 -29.22
N SER A 261 -18.34 17.28 -29.33
CA SER A 261 -19.12 18.51 -29.62
C SER A 261 -18.76 19.20 -30.94
N HIS A 262 -18.06 18.53 -31.87
CA HIS A 262 -17.77 19.05 -33.21
C HIS A 262 -18.27 18.14 -34.35
N SER A 263 -19.45 17.53 -34.19
CA SER A 263 -20.10 16.80 -35.29
C SER A 263 -21.62 16.86 -35.18
N ARG A 264 -22.19 18.07 -35.31
CA ARG A 264 -23.61 18.27 -35.66
C ARG A 264 -23.85 19.73 -36.04
N SER A 265 -23.38 20.09 -37.23
CA SER A 265 -23.89 21.22 -38.00
C SER A 265 -23.57 20.95 -39.47
N CYS A 266 -24.45 20.21 -40.13
CA CYS A 266 -24.76 20.31 -41.56
C CYS A 266 -25.63 19.11 -41.92
N ALA A 267 -26.94 19.28 -41.78
CA ALA A 267 -27.92 18.43 -42.42
C ALA A 267 -29.10 19.31 -42.84
N GLU A 268 -28.92 20.07 -43.93
CA GLU A 268 -30.04 20.54 -44.74
C GLU A 268 -29.69 20.46 -46.24
N LYS A 269 -30.29 19.44 -46.90
CA LYS A 269 -30.75 19.40 -48.30
C LYS A 269 -29.67 19.20 -49.42
N PRO A 270 -30.06 18.79 -50.65
CA PRO A 270 -30.16 17.37 -51.05
C PRO A 270 -29.31 17.02 -52.28
N CYS A 271 -29.16 15.70 -52.52
CA CYS A 271 -28.55 15.07 -53.69
C CYS A 271 -28.92 15.72 -55.04
N VAL A 272 -27.91 15.97 -55.87
CA VAL A 272 -28.01 15.92 -57.34
C VAL A 272 -26.76 15.25 -57.93
N CYS A 273 -27.02 14.15 -58.63
CA CYS A 273 -26.31 13.45 -59.71
C CYS A 273 -25.03 14.09 -60.33
N GLY A 274 -24.04 13.26 -60.67
CA GLY A 274 -23.02 13.62 -61.67
C GLY A 274 -21.82 12.67 -61.76
N ALA A 275 -21.84 11.76 -62.73
CA ALA A 275 -20.76 10.87 -63.12
C ALA A 275 -19.69 11.57 -63.98
N ALA A 276 -18.41 11.18 -63.86
CA ALA A 276 -17.32 11.18 -64.88
C ALA A 276 -16.01 10.80 -64.14
N HIS A 277 -15.27 9.71 -64.38
CA HIS A 277 -14.54 9.26 -65.58
C HIS A 277 -13.50 10.25 -66.13
N ALA A 278 -12.20 10.01 -65.85
CA ALA A 278 -11.00 10.20 -66.70
C ALA A 278 -9.74 10.16 -65.80
N ARG A 279 -8.89 9.12 -65.86
CA ARG A 279 -7.64 9.04 -66.65
C ARG A 279 -6.79 10.33 -66.65
N ARG A 280 -5.65 10.30 -65.95
CA ARG A 280 -4.31 10.02 -66.48
C ARG A 280 -3.34 9.78 -65.34
#